data_AF-U1JQT5-F1
#
_entry.id   AF-U1JQT5-F1
#
_cell.length_a   1.000
_cell.length_b   1.000
_cell.length_c   1.000
_cell.angle_alpha   90.00
_cell.angle_beta   90.00
_cell.angle_gamma   90.00
#
_symmetry.space_group_name_H-M   'P 1'
#
loop_
_entity.id
_entity.type
_entity.pdbx_description
1 polymer ?
#
loop_
_entity_poly.entity_id
_entity_poly.type
_entity_poly.pdbx_seq_one_letter_code
_entity_poly.pdbx_strand_id
1 'polypeptide(L)' 'PKQIVDIAWKAQLRLCKRYKKLINKGKHYNLVVTAIAREMIAYIWAIAKEVVLIPVNPRLRLARVPA' A
#
# COMPACT_ATOMS: atom_id res chain seq x y z
N PRO A 1 -14.89 7.38 -1.69
CA PRO A 1 -14.34 6.00 -1.78
C PRO A 1 -13.89 5.53 -3.18
N LYS A 2 -14.43 6.07 -4.30
CA LYS A 2 -14.04 5.66 -5.67
C LYS A 2 -12.56 5.91 -5.97
N GLN A 3 -12.02 7.06 -5.58
CA GLN A 3 -10.60 7.41 -5.81
C GLN A 3 -9.63 6.42 -5.15
N ILE A 4 -9.93 5.95 -3.93
CA ILE A 4 -9.12 4.94 -3.24
C ILE A 4 -9.11 3.61 -4.02
N VAL A 5 -10.28 3.18 -4.50
CA VAL A 5 -10.42 1.96 -5.30
C VAL A 5 -9.67 2.09 -6.63
N ASP A 6 -9.72 3.25 -7.28
CA ASP A 6 -8.99 3.51 -8.53
C ASP A 6 -7.46 3.48 -8.31
N ILE A 7 -6.97 4.03 -7.20
CA ILE A 7 -5.56 3.97 -6.81
C ILE A 7 -5.16 2.51 -6.55
N ALA A 8 -5.96 1.78 -5.79
CA ALA A 8 -5.71 0.36 -5.49
C ALA A 8 -5.70 -0.49 -6.76
N TRP A 9 -6.62 -0.25 -7.70
CA TRP A 9 -6.69 -0.96 -8.97
C TRP A 9 -5.47 -0.69 -9.86
N LYS A 10 -5.09 0.58 -9.99
CA LYS A 10 -3.86 0.97 -10.72
C LYS A 10 -2.61 0.35 -10.08
N ALA A 11 -2.55 0.31 -8.74
CA ALA A 11 -1.47 -0.33 -8.00
C ALA A 11 -1.39 -1.83 -8.34
N GLN A 12 -2.51 -2.56 -8.25
CA GLN A 12 -2.57 -3.99 -8.54
C GLN A 12 -2.08 -4.29 -9.95
N LEU A 13 -2.60 -3.60 -10.97
CA LEU A 13 -2.20 -3.80 -12.36
C LEU A 13 -0.68 -3.58 -12.56
N ARG A 14 -0.11 -2.55 -11.93
CA ARG A 14 1.32 -2.27 -12.00
C ARG A 14 2.14 -3.35 -11.30
N LEU A 15 1.79 -3.72 -10.08
CA LEU A 15 2.52 -4.70 -9.26
C LEU A 15 2.50 -6.09 -9.92
N CYS A 16 1.35 -6.54 -10.43
CA CYS A 16 1.24 -7.80 -11.16
C CYS A 16 2.10 -7.80 -12.45
N LYS A 17 2.10 -6.70 -13.21
CA LYS A 17 2.94 -6.57 -14.42
C LYS A 17 4.44 -6.56 -14.06
N ARG A 18 4.82 -5.88 -12.99
CA ARG A 18 6.19 -5.82 -12.47
C ARG A 18 6.66 -7.20 -12.01
N TYR A 19 5.83 -7.93 -11.27
CA TYR A 19 6.11 -9.31 -10.84
C TYR A 19 6.44 -10.20 -12.01
N LYS A 20 5.52 -10.30 -12.99
CA LYS A 20 5.70 -11.12 -14.19
C LYS A 20 6.99 -10.73 -14.93
N LYS A 21 7.25 -9.42 -15.09
CA LYS A 21 8.48 -8.95 -15.74
C LYS A 21 9.76 -9.37 -15.01
N LEU A 22 9.78 -9.35 -13.68
CA LEU A 22 10.96 -9.70 -12.89
C LEU A 22 11.19 -11.22 -12.82
N ILE A 23 10.11 -12.00 -12.70
CA ILE A 23 10.17 -13.46 -12.74
C ILE A 23 10.64 -13.94 -14.11
N ASN A 24 10.08 -13.41 -15.21
CA ASN A 24 10.53 -13.74 -16.57
C ASN A 24 12.00 -13.36 -16.85
N LYS A 25 12.56 -12.42 -16.09
CA LYS A 25 14.00 -12.07 -16.15
C LYS A 25 14.89 -13.03 -15.34
N GLY A 26 14.32 -14.05 -14.69
CA GLY A 26 15.07 -15.02 -13.88
C GLY A 26 15.63 -14.43 -12.58
N LYS A 27 15.06 -13.34 -12.05
CA LYS A 27 15.51 -12.78 -10.77
C LYS A 27 15.10 -13.69 -9.61
N HIS A 28 15.94 -13.74 -8.57
CA HIS A 28 15.66 -14.50 -7.35
C HIS A 28 14.33 -14.05 -6.73
N TYR A 29 13.50 -15.01 -6.33
CA TYR A 29 12.15 -14.77 -5.80
C TYR A 29 12.12 -13.71 -4.69
N ASN A 30 13.01 -13.81 -3.69
CA ASN A 30 13.08 -12.85 -2.58
C ASN A 30 13.36 -11.41 -3.04
N LEU A 31 14.15 -11.22 -4.09
CA LEU A 31 14.41 -9.88 -4.65
C LEU A 31 13.16 -9.33 -5.36
N VAL A 32 12.41 -10.21 -6.03
CA VAL A 32 11.15 -9.82 -6.67
C VAL A 32 10.12 -9.43 -5.62
N VAL A 33 9.94 -10.23 -4.58
CA VAL A 33 8.99 -9.97 -3.50
C VAL A 33 9.34 -8.68 -2.75
N THR A 34 10.60 -8.48 -2.40
CA THR A 34 11.04 -7.25 -1.69
C THR A 34 10.88 -5.99 -2.55
N ALA A 35 11.14 -6.06 -3.85
CA ALA A 35 10.90 -4.95 -4.77
C ALA A 35 9.40 -4.59 -4.86
N ILE A 36 8.52 -5.59 -4.92
CA ILE A 36 7.07 -5.38 -4.96
C ILE A 36 6.54 -4.84 -3.64
N ALA A 37 7.00 -5.38 -2.51
CA ALA A 37 6.59 -4.91 -1.19
C ALA A 37 6.93 -3.42 -0.99
N ARG A 38 8.11 -2.98 -1.45
CA ARG A 38 8.49 -1.56 -1.43
C ARG A 38 7.56 -0.68 -2.27
N GLU A 39 7.22 -1.12 -3.49
CA GLU A 39 6.26 -0.39 -4.31
C GLU A 39 4.86 -0.37 -3.67
N MET A 40 4.44 -1.46 -3.03
CA MET A 40 3.14 -1.57 -2.36
C MET A 40 3.00 -0.60 -1.18
N ILE A 41 4.05 -0.43 -0.36
CA ILE A 41 4.04 0.51 0.77
C ILE A 41 3.79 1.95 0.31
N ALA A 42 4.39 2.36 -0.82
CA ALA A 42 4.16 3.70 -1.38
C ALA A 42 2.68 3.92 -1.78
N TYR A 43 2.02 2.90 -2.32
CA TYR A 43 0.59 2.97 -2.62
C TYR A 43 -0.28 3.00 -1.37
N ILE A 44 0.07 2.24 -0.32
CA ILE A 44 -0.62 2.30 0.97
C ILE A 44 -0.53 3.71 1.56
N TRP A 45 0.65 4.33 1.51
CA TRP A 45 0.84 5.71 1.97
C TRP A 45 0.00 6.71 1.17
N ALA A 46 -0.02 6.58 -0.16
CA ALA A 46 -0.84 7.43 -1.01
C ALA A 46 -2.34 7.30 -0.69
N ILE A 47 -2.83 6.08 -0.45
CA ILE A 47 -4.22 5.84 -0.02
C ILE A 47 -4.47 6.43 1.36
N ALA A 48 -3.56 6.25 2.32
CA ALA A 48 -3.69 6.78 3.67
C ALA A 48 -3.76 8.32 3.69
N LYS A 49 -3.12 9.00 2.73
CA LYS A 49 -3.24 10.46 2.55
C LYS A 49 -4.61 10.92 2.06
N GLU A 50 -5.29 10.10 1.26
CA GLU A 50 -6.64 10.37 0.76
C GLU A 50 -7.73 10.00 1.79
N VAL A 51 -7.44 9.06 2.69
CA VAL A 51 -8.33 8.74 3.81
C VAL A 51 -8.21 9.82 4.87
N VAL A 52 -9.16 10.77 4.88
CA VAL A 52 -9.29 11.73 5.98
C VAL A 52 -9.50 10.94 7.27
N LEU A 53 -8.48 10.92 8.13
CA LEU A 53 -8.60 10.37 9.46
C LEU A 53 -9.55 11.26 10.26
N ILE A 54 -10.60 10.65 10.79
CA ILE A 54 -11.54 11.33 11.69
C ILE A 54 -10.71 11.83 12.88
N PRO A 55 -10.85 13.11 13.31
CA PRO A 55 -10.11 13.59 14.46
C PRO A 55 -10.43 12.71 15.66
N VAL A 56 -9.40 12.02 16.17
CA VAL A 56 -9.56 11.10 17.29
C VAL A 56 -9.82 11.94 18.54
N ASN A 57 -11.03 11.88 19.09
CA ASN A 57 -11.34 12.51 20.37
C ASN A 57 -10.56 11.80 21.49
N PRO A 58 -9.55 12.44 22.11
CA PRO A 58 -8.71 11.79 23.10
C PRO A 58 -9.49 11.34 24.35
N ARG A 59 -10.63 12.00 24.63
CA ARG A 59 -11.47 11.71 25.81
C ARG A 59 -12.29 10.43 25.68
N LEU A 60 -12.50 9.94 24.45
CA LEU A 60 -13.23 8.70 24.16
C LEU A 60 -12.30 7.50 23.91
N ARG A 61 -10.98 7.67 24.14
CA ARG A 61 -10.00 6.59 23.91
C ARG A 61 -10.13 5.52 25.00
N LEU A 62 -10.63 4.34 24.62
CA LEU A 62 -10.69 3.16 25.48
C LEU A 62 -9.30 2.57 25.82
N ALA A 63 -8.24 2.94 25.08
CA ALA A 63 -6.87 2.51 25.36
C ALA A 63 -5.82 3.56 24.96
N ARG A 64 -4.68 3.58 25.68
CA ARG A 64 -3.51 4.43 25.40
C ARG A 64 -2.78 3.93 24.15
N VAL A 65 -3.17 4.43 22.99
CA VAL A 65 -2.30 4.41 21.80
C VAL A 65 -1.42 5.66 21.87
N PRO A 66 -0.08 5.54 21.81
CA PRO A 66 0.81 6.69 21.84
C PRO A 66 0.52 7.62 20.64
N ALA A 67 0.59 8.92 20.92
CA ALA A 67 0.27 9.99 19.98
C ALA A 67 1.24 10.05 18.80
#